data_AF-A0A8C9RRL2-F1
#
_entry.id   AF-A0A8C9RRL2-F1
#
_cell.length_a   1.000
_cell.length_b   1.000
_cell.length_c   1.000
_cell.angle_alpha   90.00
_cell.angle_beta   90.00
_cell.angle_gamma   90.00
#
_symmetry.space_group_name_H-M   'P 1'
#
loop_
_entity.id
_entity.type
_entity.pdbx_description
1 polymer ?
#
loop_
_entity_poly.entity_id
_entity_poly.type
_entity_poly.pdbx_seq_one_letter_code
_entity_poly.pdbx_strand_id
1 'polypeptide(L)'
;MAGSRLEKFGTIFSRMTDLVRAGVLKEAEKPVWYDVYAAFHPKKEPLYVKPLVKRYGKVTMQVPDIFYKEDVIRAKFYAVYTTGPRAFDLFKSNFVSTSQRFVEKYNELEKQGDVPEEALFEETGRALLAEGVVLRRRGTPGVASESRDPVLGMKLTDMLSEQQTDTPSKAETEGEQVQDGTTETL
;
A
#
# COMPACT_ATOMS: atom_id res chain seq x y z
N MET A 1 -39.19 30.49 27.54
CA MET A 1 -38.94 29.11 27.07
C MET A 1 -38.72 28.21 28.27
N ALA A 2 -39.68 27.36 28.62
CA ALA A 2 -39.43 26.22 29.51
C ALA A 2 -38.81 25.07 28.70
N GLY A 3 -38.06 24.17 29.34
CA GLY A 3 -37.45 23.03 28.65
C GLY A 3 -36.50 22.22 29.53
N SER A 4 -36.38 20.92 29.25
CA SER A 4 -35.56 20.01 30.05
C SER A 4 -34.11 19.95 29.57
N ARG A 5 -33.17 20.31 30.46
CA ARG A 5 -31.72 20.18 30.23
C ARG A 5 -31.11 18.86 30.77
N LEU A 6 -31.95 17.91 31.22
CA LEU A 6 -31.52 16.65 31.83
C LEU A 6 -31.05 15.64 30.77
N GLU A 7 -29.81 15.78 30.30
CA GLU A 7 -29.22 14.97 29.25
C GLU A 7 -29.00 13.49 29.62
N LYS A 8 -28.89 13.19 30.92
CA LYS A 8 -28.68 11.82 31.43
C LYS A 8 -29.95 11.01 31.68
N PHE A 9 -31.14 11.62 31.52
CA PHE A 9 -32.42 11.01 31.90
C PHE A 9 -33.33 10.86 30.67
N GLY A 10 -33.64 9.61 30.31
CA GLY A 10 -34.47 9.30 29.14
C GLY A 10 -33.86 9.75 27.81
N THR A 11 -34.72 10.00 26.83
CA THR A 11 -34.37 10.56 25.51
C THR A 11 -34.76 12.03 25.41
N ILE A 12 -34.42 12.71 24.32
CA ILE A 12 -35.03 14.02 24.00
C ILE A 12 -36.52 13.90 23.68
N PHE A 13 -36.94 12.79 23.06
CA PHE A 13 -38.32 12.58 22.62
C PHE A 13 -39.29 12.31 23.78
N SER A 14 -38.92 11.41 24.70
CA SER A 14 -39.69 11.18 25.94
C SER A 14 -39.85 12.47 26.73
N ARG A 15 -38.74 13.17 27.03
CA ARG A 15 -38.77 14.42 27.80
C ARG A 15 -39.60 15.53 27.15
N MET A 16 -39.63 15.64 25.81
CA MET A 16 -40.52 16.61 25.14
C MET A 16 -41.99 16.15 25.14
N THR A 17 -42.24 14.85 24.97
CA THR A 17 -43.60 14.26 25.08
C THR A 17 -44.18 14.49 26.47
N ASP A 18 -43.38 14.29 27.53
CA ASP A 18 -43.80 14.50 28.91
C ASP A 18 -44.04 15.99 29.23
N LEU A 19 -43.22 16.91 28.70
CA LEU A 19 -43.42 18.36 28.85
C LEU A 19 -44.70 18.86 28.18
N VAL A 20 -45.03 18.33 27.00
CA VAL A 20 -46.31 18.59 26.31
C VAL A 20 -47.48 18.00 27.10
N ARG A 21 -47.38 16.73 27.48
CA ARG A 21 -48.42 16.00 28.23
C ARG A 21 -48.72 16.62 29.60
N ALA A 22 -47.73 17.21 30.25
CA ALA A 22 -47.88 17.94 31.52
C ALA A 22 -48.38 19.39 31.34
N GLY A 23 -48.61 19.86 30.11
CA GLY A 23 -49.04 21.24 29.82
C GLY A 23 -47.98 22.32 30.06
N VAL A 24 -46.72 21.92 30.32
CA VAL A 24 -45.59 22.84 30.56
C VAL A 24 -45.07 23.46 29.25
N LEU A 25 -45.22 22.71 28.15
CA LEU A 25 -45.06 23.20 26.78
C LEU A 25 -46.42 23.15 26.08
N LYS A 26 -46.81 24.19 25.34
CA LYS A 26 -48.04 24.13 24.54
C LYS A 26 -47.84 23.24 23.32
N GLU A 27 -48.93 22.64 22.83
CA GLU A 27 -48.93 21.85 21.59
C GLU A 27 -48.40 22.67 20.39
N ALA A 28 -48.81 23.95 20.29
CA ALA A 28 -48.33 24.89 19.27
C ALA A 28 -46.87 25.37 19.48
N GLU A 29 -46.23 25.00 20.58
CA GLU A 29 -44.82 25.29 20.89
C GLU A 29 -43.93 24.05 20.69
N LYS A 30 -44.48 22.94 20.16
CA LYS A 30 -43.72 21.75 19.75
C LYS A 30 -42.60 22.10 18.76
N PRO A 31 -41.39 21.54 18.91
CA PRO A 31 -40.34 21.67 17.90
C PRO A 31 -40.72 20.95 16.60
N VAL A 32 -40.35 21.54 15.46
CA VAL A 32 -40.59 21.00 14.10
C VAL A 32 -40.08 19.56 13.90
N TRP A 33 -39.06 19.13 14.65
CA TRP A 33 -38.54 17.76 14.59
C TRP A 33 -39.41 16.71 15.30
N TYR A 34 -40.36 17.12 16.16
CA TYR A 34 -41.10 16.21 17.04
C TYR A 34 -41.94 15.21 16.25
N ASP A 35 -42.76 15.69 15.32
CA ASP A 35 -43.65 14.84 14.53
C ASP A 35 -42.87 13.98 13.53
N VAL A 36 -41.73 14.48 13.03
CA VAL A 36 -40.78 13.71 12.20
C VAL A 36 -40.20 12.53 12.99
N TYR A 37 -39.80 12.74 14.25
CA TYR A 37 -39.32 11.66 15.12
C TYR A 37 -40.45 10.69 15.50
N ALA A 38 -41.68 11.19 15.72
CA ALA A 38 -42.83 10.35 16.03
C ALA A 38 -43.22 9.42 14.86
N ALA A 39 -43.17 9.92 13.62
CA ALA A 39 -43.45 9.14 12.42
C ALA A 39 -42.28 8.20 12.03
N PHE A 40 -41.03 8.64 12.20
CA PHE A 40 -39.82 7.95 11.74
C PHE A 40 -38.80 7.79 12.87
N HIS A 41 -39.19 7.10 13.94
CA HIS A 41 -38.32 6.89 15.10
C HIS A 41 -37.05 6.07 14.74
N PRO A 42 -35.91 6.32 15.39
CA PRO A 42 -34.69 5.55 15.14
C PRO A 42 -34.82 4.10 15.62
N LYS A 43 -34.03 3.19 15.01
CA LYS A 43 -33.95 1.76 15.39
C LYS A 43 -33.42 1.53 16.81
N LYS A 44 -32.69 2.50 17.36
CA LYS A 44 -32.17 2.52 18.73
C LYS A 44 -32.38 3.91 19.30
N GLU A 45 -32.95 3.98 20.50
CA GLU A 45 -33.16 5.24 21.18
C GLU A 45 -31.85 5.94 21.58
N PRO A 46 -31.78 7.28 21.50
CA PRO A 46 -30.62 8.07 21.93
C PRO A 46 -30.60 8.25 23.46
N LEU A 47 -30.52 7.12 24.18
CA LEU A 47 -30.37 7.09 25.64
C LEU A 47 -28.92 7.38 26.03
N TYR A 48 -28.73 8.18 27.09
CA TYR A 48 -27.41 8.37 27.69
C TYR A 48 -26.89 7.06 28.32
N VAL A 49 -25.79 6.55 27.79
CA VAL A 49 -25.06 5.41 28.37
C VAL A 49 -23.70 5.91 28.84
N LYS A 50 -23.45 5.84 30.15
CA LYS A 50 -22.13 6.16 30.71
C LYS A 50 -21.10 5.16 30.17
N PRO A 51 -20.02 5.59 29.48
CA PRO A 51 -19.02 4.67 28.96
C PRO A 51 -18.29 3.97 30.11
N LEU A 52 -18.38 2.64 30.15
CA LEU A 52 -17.70 1.82 31.15
C LEU A 52 -16.23 1.64 30.73
N VAL A 53 -15.34 2.46 31.31
CA VAL A 53 -13.94 2.60 30.89
C VAL A 53 -13.17 1.28 30.88
N LYS A 54 -13.45 0.36 31.81
CA LYS A 54 -12.94 -1.03 31.82
C LYS A 54 -14.00 -1.97 32.39
N ARG A 55 -14.20 -3.14 31.77
CA ARG A 55 -14.78 -4.30 32.46
C ARG A 55 -13.65 -5.01 33.22
N TYR A 56 -13.83 -5.21 34.52
CA TYR A 56 -12.93 -6.04 35.31
C TYR A 56 -13.21 -7.51 34.97
N GLY A 57 -12.18 -8.25 34.54
CA GLY A 57 -12.29 -9.64 34.07
C GLY A 57 -12.14 -9.81 32.54
N LYS A 58 -12.12 -11.08 32.08
CA LYS A 58 -11.91 -11.45 30.67
C LYS A 58 -13.14 -11.20 29.77
N VAL A 59 -13.69 -9.98 29.75
CA VAL A 59 -14.85 -9.62 28.91
C VAL A 59 -14.43 -8.64 27.81
N THR A 60 -13.56 -9.12 26.94
CA THR A 60 -13.10 -8.43 25.74
C THR A 60 -14.18 -8.56 24.64
N MET A 61 -14.88 -7.47 24.32
CA MET A 61 -15.68 -7.40 23.08
C MET A 61 -14.69 -7.16 21.93
N GLN A 62 -14.08 -8.24 21.47
CA GLN A 62 -13.22 -8.22 20.30
C GLN A 62 -14.13 -8.20 19.08
N VAL A 63 -14.07 -7.12 18.31
CA VAL A 63 -14.42 -7.19 16.89
C VAL A 63 -13.39 -8.16 16.28
N PRO A 64 -13.81 -9.23 15.59
CA PRO A 64 -12.86 -10.18 15.01
C PRO A 64 -12.08 -9.52 13.87
N ASP A 65 -10.82 -9.90 13.72
CA ASP A 65 -10.01 -9.49 12.59
C ASP A 65 -10.60 -10.03 11.28
N ILE A 66 -10.56 -9.21 10.22
CA ILE A 66 -11.15 -9.54 8.92
C ILE A 66 -10.04 -10.03 7.99
N PHE A 67 -10.03 -11.33 7.71
CA PHE A 67 -9.09 -11.98 6.79
C PHE A 67 -9.85 -12.77 5.72
N TYR A 68 -9.35 -12.73 4.49
CA TYR A 68 -9.86 -13.49 3.35
C TYR A 68 -8.84 -14.54 2.88
N LYS A 69 -9.29 -15.53 2.10
CA LYS A 69 -8.43 -16.63 1.65
C LYS A 69 -7.25 -16.13 0.82
N GLU A 70 -7.49 -15.17 -0.05
CA GLU A 70 -6.47 -14.62 -0.93
C GLU A 70 -5.46 -13.72 -0.22
N ASP A 71 -5.69 -13.34 1.06
CA ASP A 71 -4.68 -12.58 1.83
C ASP A 71 -3.43 -13.43 2.09
N VAL A 72 -3.55 -14.76 2.12
CA VAL A 72 -2.41 -15.69 2.13
C VAL A 72 -1.58 -15.54 0.84
N ILE A 73 -2.25 -15.43 -0.31
CA ILE A 73 -1.60 -15.23 -1.63
C ILE A 73 -0.98 -13.83 -1.69
N ARG A 74 -1.69 -12.79 -1.23
CA ARG A 74 -1.18 -11.40 -1.15
C ARG A 74 0.04 -11.32 -0.22
N ALA A 75 0.07 -12.05 0.89
CA ALA A 75 1.21 -12.12 1.80
C ALA A 75 2.43 -12.80 1.13
N LYS A 76 2.24 -13.99 0.50
CA LYS A 76 3.27 -14.65 -0.33
C LYS A 76 3.80 -13.68 -1.42
N PHE A 77 2.91 -12.97 -2.11
CA PHE A 77 3.24 -12.01 -3.16
C PHE A 77 4.10 -10.84 -2.66
N TYR A 78 3.67 -10.11 -1.63
CA TYR A 78 4.39 -8.93 -1.15
C TYR A 78 5.72 -9.28 -0.47
N ALA A 79 5.85 -10.48 0.13
CA ALA A 79 7.12 -10.97 0.65
C ALA A 79 8.17 -11.14 -0.47
N VAL A 80 7.76 -11.66 -1.63
CA VAL A 80 8.64 -11.97 -2.77
C VAL A 80 8.85 -10.78 -3.71
N TYR A 81 7.77 -10.11 -4.13
CA TYR A 81 7.76 -9.11 -5.21
C TYR A 81 7.59 -7.65 -4.75
N THR A 82 7.45 -7.40 -3.44
CA THR A 82 7.25 -6.08 -2.82
C THR A 82 6.13 -5.25 -3.46
N THR A 83 6.06 -3.94 -3.16
CA THR A 83 5.19 -3.00 -3.87
C THR A 83 5.71 -2.81 -5.30
N GLY A 84 4.90 -3.19 -6.29
CA GLY A 84 5.26 -3.06 -7.71
C GLY A 84 5.34 -1.59 -8.19
N PRO A 85 5.86 -1.35 -9.41
CA PRO A 85 6.10 0.00 -9.93
C PRO A 85 4.82 0.80 -10.20
N ARG A 86 3.66 0.15 -10.32
CA ARG A 86 2.35 0.79 -10.49
C ARG A 86 1.76 1.13 -9.12
N ALA A 87 1.72 2.42 -8.79
CA ALA A 87 1.04 2.94 -7.60
C ALA A 87 -0.46 2.59 -7.60
N PHE A 88 -1.05 2.51 -6.40
CA PHE A 88 -2.49 2.28 -6.22
C PHE A 88 -3.29 3.55 -6.48
N ASP A 89 -4.32 3.47 -7.33
CA ASP A 89 -5.28 4.55 -7.54
C ASP A 89 -6.58 4.23 -6.78
N LEU A 90 -6.66 4.76 -5.56
CA LEU A 90 -7.78 4.54 -4.64
C LEU A 90 -9.04 5.35 -4.99
N PHE A 91 -8.98 6.24 -5.99
CA PHE A 91 -10.16 6.99 -6.47
C PHE A 91 -11.02 6.16 -7.42
N LYS A 92 -10.47 5.11 -8.04
CA LYS A 92 -11.19 4.21 -8.94
C LYS A 92 -11.65 2.96 -8.19
N SER A 93 -12.96 2.81 -8.00
CA SER A 93 -13.56 1.63 -7.36
C SER A 93 -13.16 0.30 -8.00
N ASN A 94 -12.89 0.32 -9.31
CA ASN A 94 -12.58 -0.85 -10.12
C ASN A 94 -11.06 -0.95 -10.41
N PHE A 95 -10.20 -0.40 -9.55
CA PHE A 95 -8.75 -0.46 -9.74
C PHE A 95 -8.18 -1.86 -9.44
N VAL A 96 -7.88 -2.62 -10.50
CA VAL A 96 -7.14 -3.88 -10.37
C VAL A 96 -5.64 -3.58 -10.23
N SER A 97 -5.07 -3.90 -9.06
CA SER A 97 -3.62 -3.81 -8.80
C SER A 97 -2.85 -4.98 -9.42
N THR A 98 -1.51 -4.92 -9.45
CA THR A 98 -0.67 -6.04 -9.88
C THR A 98 -0.82 -7.26 -8.95
N SER A 99 -0.92 -7.04 -7.64
CA SER A 99 -1.19 -8.07 -6.64
C SER A 99 -2.57 -8.70 -6.79
N GLN A 100 -3.59 -7.93 -7.20
CA GLN A 100 -4.94 -8.44 -7.45
C GLN A 100 -5.00 -9.28 -8.74
N ARG A 101 -4.31 -8.86 -9.82
CA ARG A 101 -4.12 -9.71 -11.01
C ARG A 101 -3.42 -11.03 -10.70
N PHE A 102 -2.45 -11.01 -9.80
CA PHE A 102 -1.75 -12.21 -9.33
C PHE A 102 -2.71 -13.17 -8.60
N VAL A 103 -3.56 -12.65 -7.71
CA VAL A 103 -4.62 -13.44 -7.07
C VAL A 103 -5.61 -14.00 -8.10
N GLU A 104 -6.03 -13.21 -9.07
CA GLU A 104 -6.96 -13.64 -10.12
C GLU A 104 -6.37 -14.77 -10.96
N LYS A 105 -5.13 -14.65 -11.42
CA LYS A 105 -4.40 -15.69 -12.15
C LYS A 105 -4.14 -16.95 -11.30
N TYR A 106 -3.84 -16.79 -10.01
CA TYR A 106 -3.70 -17.92 -9.09
C TYR A 106 -5.01 -18.70 -8.97
N ASN A 107 -6.12 -17.98 -8.78
CA ASN A 107 -7.46 -18.57 -8.69
C ASN A 107 -8.02 -19.05 -10.05
N GLU A 108 -7.37 -18.75 -11.18
CA GLU A 108 -7.64 -19.36 -12.49
C GLU A 108 -6.94 -20.72 -12.58
N LEU A 109 -5.63 -20.78 -12.31
CA LEU A 109 -4.83 -22.02 -12.37
C LEU A 109 -5.21 -23.04 -11.28
N GLU A 110 -5.51 -22.59 -10.05
CA GLU A 110 -5.99 -23.44 -8.96
C GLU A 110 -7.28 -24.20 -9.33
N LYS A 111 -8.17 -23.58 -10.13
CA LYS A 111 -9.41 -24.21 -10.62
C LYS A 111 -9.20 -25.14 -11.80
N GLN A 112 -8.11 -24.98 -12.54
CA GLN A 112 -7.73 -25.89 -13.62
C GLN A 112 -7.09 -27.16 -13.06
N GLY A 113 -6.40 -27.08 -11.91
CA GLY A 113 -5.92 -28.24 -11.15
C GLY A 113 -4.71 -28.96 -11.77
N ASP A 114 -4.12 -28.40 -12.82
CA ASP A 114 -3.02 -28.99 -13.61
C ASP A 114 -1.64 -28.85 -12.92
N VAL A 115 -1.57 -28.11 -11.81
CA VAL A 115 -0.33 -27.62 -11.18
C VAL A 115 -0.38 -27.80 -9.64
N PRO A 116 0.67 -28.33 -8.99
CA PRO A 116 0.72 -28.45 -7.52
C PRO A 116 0.88 -27.08 -6.82
N GLU A 117 0.40 -26.95 -5.58
CA GLU A 117 0.38 -25.65 -4.84
C GLU A 117 1.76 -24.97 -4.75
N GLU A 118 2.83 -25.76 -4.61
CA GLU A 118 4.20 -25.27 -4.55
C GLU A 118 4.66 -24.61 -5.88
N ALA A 119 4.19 -25.12 -7.02
CA ALA A 119 4.51 -24.59 -8.35
C ALA A 119 3.55 -23.49 -8.81
N LEU A 120 2.29 -23.50 -8.36
CA LEU A 120 1.27 -22.50 -8.74
C LEU A 120 1.79 -21.06 -8.60
N PHE A 121 2.51 -20.74 -7.52
CA PHE A 121 3.05 -19.40 -7.27
C PHE A 121 4.18 -18.99 -8.24
N GLU A 122 4.99 -19.95 -8.71
CA GLU A 122 6.00 -19.72 -9.74
C GLU A 122 5.36 -19.53 -11.11
N GLU A 123 4.38 -20.38 -11.45
CA GLU A 123 3.73 -20.39 -12.77
C GLU A 123 2.80 -19.20 -12.98
N THR A 124 2.07 -18.75 -11.95
CA THR A 124 1.37 -17.45 -12.00
C THR A 124 2.32 -16.29 -12.25
N GLY A 125 3.54 -16.35 -11.71
CA GLY A 125 4.58 -15.36 -11.97
C GLY A 125 5.03 -15.37 -13.43
N ARG A 126 5.26 -16.56 -14.00
CA ARG A 126 5.63 -16.75 -15.43
C ARG A 126 4.51 -16.30 -16.37
N ALA A 127 3.25 -16.66 -16.07
CA ALA A 127 2.07 -16.25 -16.84
C ALA A 127 1.91 -14.72 -16.86
N LEU A 128 2.04 -14.06 -15.69
CA LEU A 128 1.95 -12.60 -15.62
C LEU A 128 3.12 -11.88 -16.31
N LEU A 129 4.32 -12.46 -16.32
CA LEU A 129 5.45 -11.94 -17.10
C LEU A 129 5.18 -12.07 -18.62
N ALA A 130 4.54 -13.15 -19.06
CA ALA A 130 4.08 -13.31 -20.45
C ALA A 130 2.94 -12.33 -20.82
N GLU A 131 2.06 -11.99 -19.87
CA GLU A 131 1.08 -10.89 -19.99
C GLU A 131 1.72 -9.47 -19.89
N GLY A 132 3.06 -9.37 -19.80
CA GLY A 132 3.80 -8.10 -19.78
C GLY A 132 3.76 -7.36 -18.44
N VAL A 133 3.37 -8.01 -17.34
CA VAL A 133 3.31 -7.39 -16.01
C VAL A 133 4.69 -7.45 -15.33
N VAL A 134 5.28 -6.27 -15.08
CA VAL A 134 6.59 -6.16 -14.42
C VAL A 134 6.54 -6.61 -12.96
N LEU A 135 7.16 -7.75 -12.67
CA LEU A 135 7.35 -8.31 -11.32
C LEU A 135 8.82 -8.24 -10.91
N ARG A 136 9.15 -7.50 -9.84
CA ARG A 136 10.54 -7.34 -9.35
C ARG A 136 10.73 -8.10 -8.03
N ARG A 137 11.50 -9.19 -8.03
CA ARG A 137 11.82 -9.90 -6.77
C ARG A 137 12.66 -9.01 -5.84
N ARG A 138 12.38 -9.10 -4.54
CA ARG A 138 13.11 -8.40 -3.47
C ARG A 138 14.53 -8.96 -3.37
N GLY A 139 15.54 -8.07 -3.31
CA GLY A 139 16.95 -8.45 -3.18
C GLY A 139 17.70 -8.68 -4.50
N THR A 140 17.02 -8.73 -5.65
CA THR A 140 17.68 -8.76 -6.97
C THR A 140 17.61 -7.40 -7.67
N PRO A 141 18.62 -7.03 -8.48
CA PRO A 141 18.44 -5.97 -9.47
C PRO A 141 17.32 -6.40 -10.42
N GLY A 142 16.48 -5.44 -10.83
CA GLY A 142 15.30 -5.77 -11.63
C GLY A 142 15.69 -6.29 -13.01
N VAL A 143 15.37 -7.56 -13.28
CA VAL A 143 15.40 -8.09 -14.65
C VAL A 143 14.24 -7.46 -15.41
N ALA A 144 14.50 -6.31 -16.03
CA ALA A 144 13.62 -5.77 -17.06
C ALA A 144 13.59 -6.74 -18.23
N SER A 145 12.43 -6.85 -18.90
CA SER A 145 12.33 -7.50 -20.21
C SER A 145 13.37 -6.90 -21.16
N GLU A 146 14.11 -7.72 -21.90
CA GLU A 146 15.20 -7.26 -22.77
C GLU A 146 14.70 -6.58 -24.06
N SER A 147 14.03 -5.44 -23.93
CA SER A 147 13.94 -4.44 -24.99
C SER A 147 15.28 -3.67 -25.09
N ARG A 148 16.36 -4.40 -25.35
CA ARG A 148 17.67 -3.84 -25.65
C ARG A 148 17.67 -3.42 -27.12
N ASP A 149 17.49 -2.13 -27.39
CA ASP A 149 17.78 -1.57 -28.71
C ASP A 149 19.24 -1.91 -29.08
N PRO A 150 19.51 -2.70 -30.14
CA PRO A 150 20.86 -3.20 -30.41
C PRO A 150 21.85 -2.05 -30.68
N VAL A 151 21.34 -0.93 -31.22
CA VAL A 151 22.07 0.31 -31.49
C VAL A 151 22.69 0.93 -30.22
N LEU A 152 22.06 0.75 -29.05
CA LEU A 152 22.60 1.26 -27.78
C LEU A 152 23.74 0.38 -27.24
N GLY A 153 23.71 -0.92 -27.53
CA GLY A 153 24.81 -1.83 -27.18
C GLY A 153 26.08 -1.51 -27.95
N MET A 154 25.97 -1.33 -29.27
CA MET A 154 27.11 -1.04 -30.15
C MET A 154 27.83 0.26 -29.77
N LYS A 155 27.08 1.33 -29.47
CA LYS A 155 27.68 2.61 -29.05
C LYS A 155 28.50 2.52 -27.76
N LEU A 156 28.11 1.64 -26.83
CA LEU A 156 28.87 1.43 -25.59
C LEU A 156 30.15 0.62 -25.82
N THR A 157 30.15 -0.34 -26.76
CA THR A 157 31.39 -1.03 -27.15
C THR A 157 32.36 -0.09 -27.86
N ASP A 158 31.85 0.73 -28.79
CA ASP A 158 32.68 1.65 -29.59
C ASP A 158 33.39 2.68 -28.67
N MET A 159 32.64 3.34 -27.77
CA MET A 159 33.19 4.29 -26.79
C MET A 159 34.21 3.66 -25.83
N LEU A 160 34.04 2.38 -25.47
CA LEU A 160 34.99 1.67 -24.61
C LEU A 160 36.29 1.32 -25.35
N SER A 161 36.24 1.05 -26.66
CA SER A 161 37.45 0.89 -27.47
C SER A 161 38.21 2.20 -27.69
N GLU A 162 37.52 3.33 -27.93
CA GLU A 162 38.17 4.64 -28.07
C GLU A 162 38.94 5.05 -26.80
N GLN A 163 38.38 4.80 -25.62
CA GLN A 163 39.08 5.06 -24.35
C GLN A 163 40.30 4.17 -24.09
N GLN A 164 40.47 3.07 -24.85
CA GLN A 164 41.65 2.19 -24.75
C GLN A 164 42.75 2.52 -25.77
N THR A 165 42.46 3.31 -26.82
CA THR A 165 43.48 3.76 -27.79
C THR A 165 44.23 5.02 -27.34
N ASP A 166 43.63 5.84 -26.47
CA ASP A 166 44.15 7.17 -26.10
C ASP A 166 45.19 7.17 -24.94
N THR A 167 45.83 6.04 -24.65
CA THR A 167 46.96 5.98 -23.70
C THR A 167 48.32 5.92 -24.41
N PRO A 168 48.98 7.06 -24.69
CA PRO A 168 50.31 7.06 -25.30
C PRO A 168 51.38 6.59 -24.31
N SER A 169 51.96 5.42 -24.57
CA SER A 169 53.19 4.97 -23.90
C SER A 169 54.35 5.92 -24.23
N LYS A 170 55.05 6.44 -23.22
CA LYS A 170 56.21 7.33 -23.44
C LYS A 170 57.45 6.85 -22.67
N ALA A 171 58.25 6.05 -23.34
CA ALA A 171 59.58 5.60 -22.93
C ALA A 171 60.44 5.30 -24.19
N GLU A 172 61.72 5.65 -24.30
CA GLU A 172 62.56 6.50 -23.41
C GLU A 172 62.91 7.85 -24.10
N THR A 173 64.08 8.16 -24.72
CA THR A 173 65.39 7.49 -24.89
C THR A 173 66.44 8.56 -25.28
N GLU A 174 67.75 8.27 -25.09
CA GLU A 174 68.94 9.02 -25.60
C GLU A 174 69.19 10.45 -25.02
N GLY A 175 70.43 10.94 -24.85
CA GLY A 175 71.74 10.27 -24.96
C GLY A 175 72.96 11.21 -25.06
N GLU A 176 73.98 10.98 -24.23
CA GLU A 176 75.45 11.18 -24.48
C GLU A 176 76.25 12.45 -24.04
N GLN A 177 77.43 12.18 -23.43
CA GLN A 177 78.67 12.96 -23.13
C GLN A 177 78.60 14.29 -22.28
N VAL A 178 79.34 14.51 -21.17
CA VAL A 178 80.81 14.39 -20.80
C VAL A 178 81.62 15.62 -21.30
N GLN A 179 82.50 16.31 -20.55
CA GLN A 179 83.20 16.15 -19.23
C GLN A 179 83.16 17.53 -18.45
N ASP A 180 83.87 17.96 -17.39
CA ASP A 180 84.98 17.52 -16.49
C ASP A 180 85.01 18.36 -15.16
N GLY A 181 85.89 18.07 -14.19
CA GLY A 181 86.39 19.08 -13.22
C GLY A 181 86.71 18.64 -11.76
N THR A 182 88.00 18.48 -11.44
CA THR A 182 88.61 18.16 -10.12
C THR A 182 88.43 19.23 -9.02
N THR A 183 88.15 18.84 -7.74
CA THR A 183 88.98 19.15 -6.53
C THR A 183 88.44 18.62 -5.18
N GLU A 184 89.41 18.37 -4.29
CA GLU A 184 89.50 18.36 -2.82
C GLU A 184 88.56 19.33 -2.02
N THR A 185 88.43 19.31 -0.67
CA THR A 185 89.21 18.67 0.43
C THR A 185 88.35 18.46 1.69
N LEU A 186 88.85 17.66 2.65
CA LEU A 186 88.46 17.53 4.09
C LEU A 186 87.04 17.00 4.42
#